data_AF-A0A3R8ZUC1-F1
#
_entry.id   AF-A0A3R8ZUC1-F1
#
_cell.length_a   1.000
_cell.length_b   1.000
_cell.length_c   1.000
_cell.angle_alpha   90.00
_cell.angle_beta   90.00
_cell.angle_gamma   90.00
#
_symmetry.space_group_name_H-M   'P 1'
#
loop_
_entity.id
_entity.type
_entity.pdbx_description
1 polymer ?
#
loop_
_entity_poly.entity_id
_entity_poly.type
_entity_poly.pdbx_seq_one_letter_code
_entity_poly.pdbx_strand_id
1 'polypeptide(L)'
;MCNLCRADGNYFHSPECVYDQLVSEYPVMWLRDSTRIGACYTLRELLSPEGMVLAIQNAPPVTGWRLRMRYNEATDEEIDPQCGDCIELLSRTDALLAFEPFRGGAVSV
;
A
#
# COMPACT_ATOMS: atom_id res chain seq x y z
N MET A 1 11.97 -6.69 8.94
CA MET A 1 11.23 -5.50 9.40
C MET A 1 12.21 -4.42 9.84
N CYS A 2 12.05 -3.16 9.41
CA CYS A 2 12.99 -2.08 9.76
C CYS A 2 12.75 -1.53 11.19
N ASN A 3 13.75 -0.88 11.78
CA ASN A 3 13.70 -0.37 13.17
C ASN A 3 12.66 0.74 13.41
N LEU A 4 12.11 1.33 12.34
CA LEU A 4 11.10 2.39 12.41
C LEU A 4 9.66 1.85 12.37
N CYS A 5 9.47 0.57 12.00
CA CYS A 5 8.16 -0.06 12.02
C CYS A 5 7.78 -0.49 13.43
N ARG A 6 6.49 -0.41 13.76
CA ARG A 6 5.88 -0.89 15.00
C ARG A 6 4.69 -1.77 14.64
N ALA A 7 4.93 -3.08 14.50
CA ALA A 7 3.90 -4.04 14.12
C ALA A 7 2.77 -4.12 15.17
N ASP A 8 3.12 -4.05 16.46
CA ASP A 8 2.19 -3.91 17.58
C ASP A 8 1.32 -2.66 17.50
N GLY A 9 1.85 -1.60 16.88
CA GLY A 9 1.12 -0.35 16.59
C GLY A 9 0.43 -0.33 15.23
N ASN A 10 0.44 -1.42 14.47
CA ASN A 10 -0.03 -1.48 13.08
C ASN A 10 0.56 -0.39 12.18
N TYR A 11 1.82 0.03 12.42
CA TYR A 11 2.48 1.10 11.68
C TYR A 11 3.76 0.60 11.01
N PHE A 12 3.90 0.91 9.72
CA PHE A 12 5.02 0.51 8.89
C PHE A 12 5.58 1.73 8.17
N HIS A 13 6.89 1.91 8.21
CA HIS A 13 7.53 3.07 7.60
C HIS A 13 7.61 2.97 6.07
N SER A 14 7.51 1.77 5.51
CA SER A 14 7.70 1.52 4.09
C SER A 14 6.68 0.52 3.54
N PRO A 15 6.33 0.62 2.25
CA PRO A 15 5.45 -0.32 1.56
C PRO A 15 6.01 -1.75 1.59
N GLU A 16 7.34 -1.92 1.51
CA GLU A 16 7.99 -3.23 1.59
C GLU A 16 7.75 -3.90 2.95
N CYS A 17 7.85 -3.12 4.04
CA CYS A 17 7.69 -3.68 5.38
C CYS A 17 6.25 -4.14 5.63
N VAL A 18 5.24 -3.38 5.18
CA VAL A 18 3.84 -3.79 5.32
C VAL A 18 3.50 -4.93 4.34
N TYR A 19 4.05 -4.91 3.13
CA TYR A 19 3.87 -5.98 2.15
C TYR A 19 4.44 -7.30 2.67
N ASP A 20 5.70 -7.31 3.13
CA ASP A 20 6.35 -8.51 3.67
C ASP A 20 5.61 -9.06 4.91
N GLN A 21 5.02 -8.19 5.75
CA GLN A 21 4.15 -8.62 6.85
C GLN A 21 2.87 -9.26 6.33
N LEU A 22 2.17 -8.59 5.40
CA LEU A 22 0.89 -9.06 4.86
C LEU A 22 1.03 -10.41 4.16
N VAL A 23 2.00 -10.57 3.25
CA VAL A 23 2.17 -11.83 2.49
C VAL A 23 2.54 -13.04 3.35
N SER A 24 2.99 -12.81 4.58
CA SER A 24 3.23 -13.89 5.55
C SER A 24 1.92 -14.49 6.10
N GLU A 25 0.82 -13.73 6.05
CA GLU A 25 -0.48 -14.11 6.60
C GLU A 25 -1.54 -14.30 5.51
N TYR A 26 -1.51 -13.48 4.47
CA TYR A 26 -2.56 -13.41 3.45
C TYR A 26 -2.01 -12.91 2.10
N PRO A 27 -2.45 -13.48 0.95
CA PRO A 27 -1.96 -13.04 -0.36
C PRO A 27 -2.30 -11.56 -0.64
N VAL A 28 -1.31 -10.82 -1.12
CA VAL A 28 -1.46 -9.44 -1.61
C VAL A 28 -1.23 -9.44 -3.11
N MET A 29 -2.21 -8.98 -3.88
CA MET A 29 -2.19 -9.05 -5.34
C MET A 29 -2.24 -7.68 -6.02
N TRP A 30 -2.71 -6.65 -5.33
CA TRP A 30 -2.90 -5.35 -5.96
C TRP A 30 -2.33 -4.22 -5.11
N LEU A 31 -1.76 -3.24 -5.80
CA LEU A 31 -1.47 -1.91 -5.29
C LEU A 31 -2.40 -0.93 -6.00
N ARG A 32 -3.26 -0.27 -5.25
CA ARG A 32 -4.04 0.88 -5.72
C ARG A 32 -3.29 2.16 -5.39
N ASP A 33 -3.10 3.04 -6.35
CA ASP A 33 -2.42 4.32 -6.18
C ASP A 33 -3.12 5.44 -6.95
N SER A 34 -3.84 6.28 -6.21
CA SER A 34 -4.62 7.39 -6.77
C SER A 34 -3.76 8.42 -7.51
N THR A 35 -2.45 8.47 -7.24
CA THR A 35 -1.55 9.42 -7.92
C THR A 35 -1.34 9.06 -9.38
N ARG A 36 -1.56 7.79 -9.78
CA ARG A 36 -1.43 7.32 -11.16
C ARG A 36 -2.50 7.88 -12.10
N ILE A 37 -3.66 8.21 -11.55
CA ILE A 37 -4.77 8.83 -12.28
C ILE A 37 -4.83 10.35 -12.06
N GLY A 38 -3.81 10.94 -11.44
CA GLY A 38 -3.75 12.38 -11.19
C GLY A 38 -4.79 12.89 -10.18
N ALA A 39 -5.22 12.04 -9.24
CA ALA A 39 -6.15 12.47 -8.20
C ALA A 39 -5.56 13.60 -7.34
N CYS A 40 -6.41 14.52 -6.89
CA CYS A 40 -6.01 15.62 -6.01
C CYS A 40 -5.69 15.18 -4.56
N TYR A 41 -5.93 13.91 -4.24
CA TYR A 41 -5.62 13.28 -2.97
C TYR A 41 -4.63 12.13 -3.18
N THR A 42 -3.80 11.87 -2.17
CA THR A 42 -2.93 10.69 -2.13
C THR A 42 -3.60 9.61 -1.29
N LEU A 43 -3.96 8.52 -1.94
CA LEU A 43 -4.41 7.29 -1.33
C LEU A 43 -3.64 6.15 -1.99
N ARG A 44 -2.97 5.35 -1.17
CA ARG A 44 -2.37 4.09 -1.63
C ARG A 44 -2.82 2.95 -0.76
N GLU A 45 -3.11 1.82 -1.38
CA GLU A 45 -3.64 0.66 -0.68
C GLU A 45 -3.07 -0.62 -1.23
N LEU A 46 -2.86 -1.58 -0.34
CA LEU A 46 -2.55 -2.96 -0.70
C LEU A 46 -3.81 -3.79 -0.55
N LEU A 47 -4.17 -4.53 -1.60
CA LEU A 47 -5.41 -5.29 -1.65
C LEU A 47 -5.17 -6.79 -1.87
N SER A 48 -6.11 -7.57 -1.37
CA SER A 48 -6.22 -9.00 -1.64
C SER A 48 -6.56 -9.28 -3.12
N PRO A 49 -6.41 -10.53 -3.61
CA PRO A 49 -6.91 -10.92 -4.92
C PRO A 49 -8.39 -10.56 -5.16
N GLU A 50 -9.21 -10.58 -4.11
CA GLU A 50 -10.64 -10.29 -4.15
C GLU A 50 -10.97 -8.78 -4.06
N GLY A 51 -9.97 -7.90 -3.93
CA GLY A 51 -10.19 -6.45 -3.79
C GLY A 51 -10.44 -5.97 -2.36
N MET A 52 -10.19 -6.81 -1.35
CA MET A 52 -10.26 -6.36 0.05
C MET A 52 -9.05 -5.50 0.39
N VAL A 53 -9.27 -4.33 0.98
CA VAL A 53 -8.18 -3.45 1.43
C VAL A 53 -7.53 -4.05 2.69
N LEU A 54 -6.22 -4.30 2.64
CA LEU A 54 -5.43 -4.91 3.71
C LEU A 54 -4.54 -3.89 4.43
N ALA A 55 -3.98 -2.93 3.69
CA ALA A 55 -3.22 -1.83 4.25
C ALA A 55 -3.46 -0.53 3.50
N ILE A 56 -3.30 0.58 4.21
CA ILE A 56 -3.64 1.92 3.76
C ILE A 56 -2.45 2.85 4.04
N GLN A 57 -2.12 3.67 3.05
CA GLN A 57 -1.33 4.88 3.20
C GLN A 57 -2.21 6.06 2.80
N ASN A 58 -2.51 6.91 3.78
CA ASN A 58 -3.25 8.14 3.56
C ASN A 58 -2.30 9.32 3.30
N ALA A 59 -2.87 10.43 2.81
CA ALA A 59 -2.12 11.63 2.46
C ALA A 59 -1.21 12.18 3.58
N PRO A 60 -0.19 12.98 3.22
CA PRO A 60 0.70 13.65 4.16
C PRO A 60 -0.03 14.37 5.31
N PRO A 61 0.57 14.46 6.51
CA PRO A 61 1.97 14.16 6.81
C PRO A 61 2.24 12.67 7.11
N VAL A 62 1.24 11.80 6.99
CA VAL A 62 1.40 10.37 7.28
C VAL A 62 2.11 9.71 6.11
N THR A 63 3.43 9.57 6.21
CA THR A 63 4.24 8.88 5.20
C THR A 63 4.25 7.36 5.36
N GLY A 64 3.79 6.86 6.51
CA GLY A 64 3.75 5.44 6.82
C GLY A 64 2.48 4.74 6.36
N TRP A 65 2.57 3.42 6.33
CA TRP A 65 1.50 2.47 6.04
C TRP A 65 0.92 1.93 7.34
N ARG A 66 -0.36 1.55 7.30
CA ARG A 66 -1.01 0.84 8.41
C ARG A 66 -1.84 -0.33 7.90
N LEU A 67 -1.91 -1.39 8.69
CA LEU A 67 -2.88 -2.45 8.45
C LEU A 67 -4.28 -1.90 8.66
N ARG A 68 -5.23 -2.35 7.84
CA ARG A 68 -6.65 -2.09 8.07
C ARG A 68 -7.10 -2.97 9.23
N MET A 69 -7.58 -2.34 10.30
CA MET A 69 -8.04 -3.03 11.51
C MET A 69 -9.56 -3.06 11.62
N ARG A 70 -10.26 -2.18 10.90
CA ARG A 70 -11.72 -2.11 10.92
C ARG A 70 -12.27 -1.99 9.50
N TYR A 71 -13.43 -2.61 9.29
CA TYR A 71 -14.10 -2.61 8.00
C TYR A 71 -14.41 -1.19 7.48
N ASN A 72 -14.70 -0.23 8.36
CA ASN A 72 -15.07 1.14 7.99
C ASN A 72 -13.87 2.07 7.70
N GLU A 73 -12.63 1.58 7.72
CA GLU A 73 -11.44 2.41 7.47
C GLU A 73 -11.13 2.63 5.99
N ALA A 74 -11.60 1.72 5.14
CA ALA A 74 -11.46 1.79 3.69
C ALA A 74 -12.62 1.04 3.03
N THR A 75 -12.94 1.43 1.82
CA THR A 75 -13.96 0.78 0.99
C THR A 75 -13.29 -0.37 0.23
N ASP A 76 -13.84 -1.57 0.39
CA ASP A 76 -13.50 -2.68 -0.49
C ASP A 76 -14.10 -2.41 -1.86
N GLU A 77 -13.29 -2.50 -2.90
CA GLU A 77 -13.71 -2.22 -4.26
C GLU A 77 -13.38 -3.38 -5.17
N GLU A 78 -14.25 -3.61 -6.15
CA GLU A 78 -13.95 -4.53 -7.25
C GLU A 78 -12.77 -3.94 -8.03
N ILE A 79 -11.73 -4.75 -8.21
CA ILE A 79 -10.54 -4.33 -8.94
C ILE A 79 -10.91 -4.14 -10.41
N ASP A 80 -10.77 -2.91 -10.91
CA ASP A 80 -10.85 -2.60 -12.33
C ASP A 80 -9.46 -2.23 -12.88
N PRO A 81 -8.75 -3.18 -13.52
CA PRO A 81 -7.45 -2.91 -14.13
C PRO A 81 -7.50 -1.83 -15.22
N GLN A 82 -8.68 -1.49 -15.76
CA GLN A 82 -8.84 -0.45 -16.77
C GLN A 82 -8.86 0.97 -16.18
N CYS A 83 -9.11 1.11 -14.86
CA CYS A 83 -9.12 2.40 -14.18
C CYS A 83 -7.72 3.06 -14.16
N GLY A 84 -6.66 2.25 -14.25
CA GLY A 84 -5.27 2.71 -14.37
C GLY A 84 -4.59 3.09 -13.05
N ASP A 85 -5.34 3.11 -11.95
CA ASP A 85 -4.84 3.30 -10.58
C ASP A 85 -4.35 1.99 -9.94
N CYS A 86 -4.75 0.83 -10.48
CA CYS A 86 -4.37 -0.48 -9.98
C CYS A 86 -3.12 -1.03 -10.68
N ILE A 87 -2.19 -1.59 -9.90
CA ILE A 87 -1.01 -2.32 -10.34
C ILE A 87 -1.08 -3.74 -9.78
N GLU A 88 -0.95 -4.74 -10.65
CA GLU A 88 -0.89 -6.15 -10.25
C GLU A 88 0.51 -6.50 -9.70
N LEU A 89 0.55 -7.18 -8.55
CA LEU A 89 1.75 -7.59 -7.84
C LEU A 89 1.96 -9.11 -7.95
N LEU A 90 2.25 -9.58 -9.17
CA LEU A 90 2.38 -11.02 -9.48
C LEU A 90 3.52 -11.73 -8.72
N SER A 91 4.52 -10.97 -8.29
CA SER A 91 5.64 -11.47 -7.52
C SER A 91 6.16 -10.42 -6.54
N ARG A 92 6.99 -10.86 -5.58
CA ARG A 92 7.71 -9.93 -4.71
C ARG A 92 8.57 -8.95 -5.52
N THR A 93 9.15 -9.38 -6.64
CA THR A 93 9.94 -8.50 -7.51
C THR A 93 9.08 -7.39 -8.11
N ASP A 94 7.88 -7.73 -8.60
CA ASP A 94 6.93 -6.77 -9.16
C ASP A 94 6.45 -5.79 -8.09
N ALA A 95 6.20 -6.28 -6.88
CA ALA A 95 5.89 -5.43 -5.72
C ALA A 95 7.00 -4.42 -5.43
N LEU A 96 8.26 -4.85 -5.35
CA LEU A 96 9.38 -3.93 -5.11
C LEU A 96 9.51 -2.88 -6.21
N LEU A 97 9.33 -3.26 -7.48
CA LEU A 97 9.35 -2.33 -8.61
C LEU A 97 8.20 -1.30 -8.51
N ALA A 98 7.00 -1.76 -8.14
CA ALA A 98 5.86 -0.89 -7.92
C ALA A 98 6.08 0.09 -6.75
N PHE A 99 6.94 -0.27 -5.78
CA PHE A 99 7.23 0.54 -4.61
C PHE A 99 8.39 1.54 -4.78
N GLU A 100 9.24 1.40 -5.81
CA GLU A 100 10.36 2.32 -6.06
C GLU A 100 9.96 3.81 -6.05
N PRO A 101 8.83 4.24 -6.65
CA PRO A 101 8.42 5.64 -6.60
C PRO A 101 8.17 6.17 -5.18
N PHE A 102 7.96 5.30 -4.21
CA PHE A 102 7.64 5.65 -2.82
C PHE A 102 8.90 5.85 -1.97
N ARG A 103 10.07 5.42 -2.44
CA ARG A 103 11.34 5.47 -1.70
C ARG A 103 11.97 6.87 -1.60
N GLY A 104 11.43 7.85 -2.32
CA GLY A 104 12.00 9.20 -2.47
C GLY A 104 11.42 10.29 -1.56
N GLY A 105 10.93 9.96 -0.37
CA GLY A 105 10.41 10.94 0.61
C GLY A 105 11.44 11.60 1.52
N ALA A 106 12.75 11.36 1.32
CA ALA A 106 13.80 12.11 1.97
C ALA A 106 14.15 13.32 1.08
N VAL A 107 13.54 14.45 1.40
CA VAL A 107 13.94 15.83 1.09
C VAL A 107 15.20 15.95 0.21
N SER A 108 15.04 16.39 -1.03
CA SER A 108 16.12 17.08 -1.75
C SER A 108 16.58 18.25 -0.90
N VAL A 109 17.81 18.15 -0.39
CA VAL A 109 18.53 19.24 0.30
C VAL A 109 18.91 20.31 -0.73
#